data_AF-U4VHL9-F1
#
_entry.id   AF-U4VHL9-F1
#
_cell.length_a   1.000
_cell.length_b   1.000
_cell.length_c   1.000
_cell.angle_alpha   90.00
_cell.angle_beta   90.00
_cell.angle_gamma   90.00
#
_symmetry.space_group_name_H-M   'P 1'
#
loop_
_entity.id
_entity.type
_entity.pdbx_description
1 polymer ?
#
loop_
_entity_poly.entity_id
_entity_poly.type
_entity_poly.pdbx_seq_one_letter_code
_entity_poly.pdbx_strand_id
1 'polypeptide(L)' 'MSILISLLITILVIFLILYLINMLPLDAKVKQIAQVIVIIIGIISLLKYLAVF' A
#
# COMPACT_ATOMS: atom_id res chain seq x y z
N MET A 1 8.89 18.84 6.53
CA MET A 1 7.59 18.38 6.02
C MET A 1 6.89 17.58 7.11
N SER A 2 5.64 17.88 7.43
CA SER A 2 4.94 17.28 8.57
C SER A 2 4.79 15.76 8.38
N ILE A 3 5.34 14.98 9.32
CA ILE A 3 5.28 13.50 9.33
C ILE A 3 3.82 13.01 9.21
N LEU A 4 2.89 13.74 9.82
CA LEU A 4 1.46 13.52 9.73
C LEU A 4 0.93 13.58 8.29
N ILE A 5 1.38 14.55 7.50
CA ILE A 5 0.97 14.70 6.09
C ILE A 5 1.52 13.52 5.26
N SER A 6 2.78 13.14 5.48
CA SER A 6 3.40 11.99 4.79
C SER A 6 2.67 10.68 5.08
N LEU A 7 2.31 10.45 6.35
CA LEU A 7 1.59 9.26 6.76
C LEU A 7 0.18 9.22 6.13
N LEU A 8 -0.52 10.35 6.12
CA LEU A 8 -1.85 10.46 5.52
C LEU A 8 -1.82 10.17 4.01
N ILE A 9 -0.83 10.72 3.29
CA ILE A 9 -0.63 10.46 1.86
C ILE A 9 -0.32 8.98 1.62
N THR A 10 0.53 8.37 2.45
CA THR A 10 0.87 6.94 2.33
C THR A 10 -0.36 6.06 2.45
N ILE A 11 -1.20 6.32 3.45
CA ILE A 11 -2.46 5.58 3.65
C ILE A 11 -3.38 5.78 2.45
N LEU A 12 -3.55 7.02 1.98
CA LEU A 12 -4.37 7.34 0.82
C LEU A 12 -3.92 6.59 -0.43
N VAL A 13 -2.62 6.59 -0.72
CA VAL A 13 -2.04 5.93 -1.89
C VAL A 13 -2.23 4.42 -1.83
N ILE A 14 -2.01 3.79 -0.66
CA ILE A 14 -2.22 2.35 -0.49
C ILE A 14 -3.69 1.99 -0.75
N PHE A 15 -4.63 2.73 -0.17
CA PHE A 15 -6.06 2.50 -0.39
C PHE A 15 -6.46 2.70 -1.86
N LEU A 16 -5.94 3.73 -2.52
CA LEU A 16 -6.23 4.00 -3.92
C LEU A 16 -5.75 2.87 -4.83
N ILE A 17 -4.53 2.35 -4.60
CA ILE A 17 -3.96 1.23 -5.35
C ILE A 17 -4.80 -0.03 -5.13
N LEU A 18 -5.15 -0.37 -3.89
CA LEU A 18 -6.01 -1.51 -3.58
C LEU A 18 -7.39 -1.39 -4.23
N TYR A 19 -7.97 -0.19 -4.22
CA TYR A 19 -9.26 0.08 -4.84
C TYR A 19 -9.21 -0.15 -6.36
N LEU A 20 -8.18 0.38 -7.04
CA LEU A 20 -7.98 0.16 -8.47
C LEU A 20 -7.80 -1.32 -8.80
N ILE A 21 -6.98 -2.04 -8.03
CA ILE A 21 -6.77 -3.49 -8.19
C ILE A 21 -8.09 -4.26 -8.02
N ASN A 22 -8.94 -3.83 -7.08
CA ASN A 22 -10.21 -4.49 -6.81
C ASN A 22 -11.27 -4.24 -7.91
N MET A 23 -11.21 -3.08 -8.56
CA MET A 23 -12.13 -2.69 -9.64
C MET A 23 -11.72 -3.25 -11.00
N LEU A 24 -10.44 -3.59 -11.16
CA LEU A 24 -9.94 -4.22 -12.37
C LEU A 24 -10.43 -5.69 -12.44
N PRO A 25 -10.98 -6.15 -13.58
CA PRO A 25 -11.41 -7.53 -13.76
C PRO A 25 -10.18 -8.44 -13.95
N LEU A 26 -9.41 -8.61 -12.88
CA LEU A 26 -8.23 -9.46 -12.84
C LEU A 26 -8.61 -10.84 -12.34
N ASP A 27 -7.97 -11.86 -12.92
CA ASP A 27 -8.08 -13.22 -12.43
C ASP A 27 -7.78 -13.30 -10.93
N ALA A 28 -8.50 -14.17 -10.21
CA ALA A 28 -8.40 -14.29 -8.76
C ALA A 28 -6.94 -14.47 -8.27
N LYS A 29 -6.12 -15.20 -9.04
CA LYS A 29 -4.69 -15.39 -8.76
C LYS A 29 -3.89 -14.08 -8.88
N VAL A 30 -4.17 -13.27 -9.91
CA VAL A 30 -3.48 -12.00 -10.15
C VAL A 30 -3.85 -10.99 -9.07
N LYS A 31 -5.13 -10.93 -8.69
CA LYS A 31 -5.60 -10.10 -7.59
C LYS A 31 -4.93 -10.47 -6.26
N GLN A 32 -4.77 -11.76 -5.99
CA GLN A 32 -4.11 -12.25 -4.78
C GLN A 32 -2.63 -11.85 -4.74
N ILE A 33 -1.91 -12.00 -5.86
CA ILE A 33 -0.51 -11.54 -5.99
C ILE A 33 -0.41 -10.02 -5.77
N ALA A 34 -1.30 -9.25 -6.39
CA ALA A 34 -1.31 -7.80 -6.26
C ALA A 34 -1.59 -7.35 -4.82
N GLN A 35 -2.53 -7.99 -4.12
CA GLN A 35 -2.80 -7.74 -2.70
C GLN A 35 -1.59 -8.05 -1.82
N VAL A 36 -0.93 -9.18 -2.05
CA VAL A 36 0.28 -9.56 -1.31
C VAL A 36 1.39 -8.52 -1.50
N ILE A 37 1.63 -8.07 -2.73
CA ILE A 37 2.64 -7.04 -3.03
C ILE A 37 2.31 -5.73 -2.29
N VAL A 38 1.05 -5.28 -2.33
CA VAL A 38 0.66 -4.04 -1.65
C VAL A 38 0.79 -4.15 -0.13
N ILE A 39 0.46 -5.30 0.46
CA ILE A 39 0.67 -5.55 1.90
C ILE A 39 2.15 -5.47 2.25
N ILE A 40 3.02 -6.11 1.47
CA ILE A 40 4.48 -6.06 1.70
C ILE A 40 5.00 -4.62 1.61
N ILE A 41 4.59 -3.86 0.59
CA ILE A 41 4.98 -2.44 0.45
C ILE A 41 4.48 -1.60 1.62
N GLY A 42 3.24 -1.84 2.06
CA GLY A 42 2.68 -1.17 3.24
C GLY A 42 3.52 -1.43 4.49
N ILE A 43 3.90 -2.69 4.74
CA ILE A 43 4.77 -3.05 5.87
C ILE A 43 6.14 -2.37 5.74
N ILE A 44 6.80 -2.42 4.58
CA ILE A 44 8.09 -1.76 4.36
C ILE A 44 7.99 -0.25 4.61
N SER A 45 6.92 0.38 4.15
CA SER A 45 6.69 1.81 4.41
C SER A 45 6.53 2.11 5.89
N LEU A 46 5.84 1.24 6.65
CA LEU A 46 5.67 1.38 8.10
C LEU A 46 6.99 1.19 8.86
N LEU A 47 7.82 0.23 8.44
CA LEU A 47 9.16 0.02 8.99
C LEU A 47 10.06 1.26 8.83
N LYS A 48 9.89 2.00 7.73
CA LYS A 48 10.61 3.24 7.48
C LYS A 48 10.23 4.35 8.48
N TYR A 49 8.99 4.37 8.97
CA TYR A 49 8.56 5.31 10.02
C TYR A 49 9.08 4.92 11.41
N LEU A 50 9.46 3.66 11.61
CA LEU A 50 10.03 3.13 12.85
C LEU A 50 11.55 3.38 12.99
N ALA A 51 12.15 4.18 12.09
CA ALA A 51 13.58 4.50 12.06
C ALA A 51 14.52 3.28 11.93
N VAL A 52 14.01 2.16 11.39
CA VAL A 52 14.80 0.93 11.15
C VAL A 52 15.66 1.05 9.87
N PHE A 53 15.56 2.17 9.13
CA PHE A 53 16.30 2.43 7.89
C PHE A 53 16.75 3.88 7.78
#